data_AF-A0A0F8YWU5-F1
#
_entry.id   AF-A0A0F8YWU5-F1
#
_cell.length_a   1.000
_cell.length_b   1.000
_cell.length_c   1.000
_cell.angle_alpha   90.00
_cell.angle_beta   90.00
_cell.angle_gamma   90.00
#
_symmetry.space_group_name_H-M   'P 1'
#
loop_
_entity.id
_entity.type
_entity.pdbx_description
1 polymer ?
#
loop_
_entity_poly.entity_id
_entity_poly.type
_entity_poly.pdbx_seq_one_letter_code
_entity_poly.pdbx_strand_id
1 'polypeptide(L)'
;DKMGATIKTITPPLGNGKPVTVEDIKHALADLNIVVGIDNQVIENIVSEVIDTDTPKNNIQVAVGEAAKSGKDGRVELKIGRDAVNKVPSANSMVKQGQIVAVRVPPTKGEPGRNILGEEVAQYGKDVNFTAGDNVIVTENGSTFIAALYGKARSTSKDVSVENLVKVNKSGMWAKMSIFPTLADNSKLTFKDVCATLEQTGIVHGIKEDLIKNVIEAGETARNLTLAEATLAKDGVDARIEFKFRLNGDDPETIDAARQIGRLHASTILKEMFTAGDVLAIKIPMEAPVHGSTVLGDTIFGPTPKDKHVTAGTNVAVLDDGLTYVVAEDVTVSYADYVDGSLR
;
A
#
# COMPACT_ATOMS: atom_id res chain seq x y z
N ASP A 1 2.02 -41.68 30.58
CA ASP A 1 2.12 -41.70 29.09
C ASP A 1 1.79 -43.07 28.48
N LYS A 2 1.47 -44.11 29.28
CA LYS A 2 1.23 -45.50 28.81
C LYS A 2 2.43 -46.09 28.03
N MET A 3 3.61 -45.50 28.12
CA MET A 3 4.80 -45.92 27.37
C MET A 3 5.64 -46.97 28.12
N GLY A 4 5.35 -47.21 29.40
CA GLY A 4 5.99 -48.26 30.16
C GLY A 4 5.11 -48.79 31.28
N ALA A 5 5.33 -50.06 31.64
CA ALA A 5 4.77 -50.66 32.85
C ALA A 5 5.89 -50.95 33.84
N THR A 6 5.66 -50.60 35.11
CA THR A 6 6.60 -50.85 36.19
C THR A 6 5.90 -51.60 37.31
N ILE A 7 6.44 -52.76 37.69
CA ILE A 7 6.03 -53.44 38.91
C ILE A 7 6.72 -52.72 40.08
N LYS A 8 5.91 -52.19 40.99
CA LYS A 8 6.39 -51.41 42.13
C LYS A 8 7.29 -52.26 43.05
N THR A 9 6.81 -53.45 43.40
CA THR A 9 7.54 -54.38 44.27
C THR A 9 7.11 -55.81 43.98
N ILE A 10 8.07 -56.73 43.93
CA ILE A 10 7.84 -58.18 44.06
C ILE A 10 8.48 -58.59 45.38
N THR A 11 7.71 -59.21 46.26
CA THR A 11 8.17 -59.70 47.56
C THR A 11 8.23 -61.23 47.59
N PRO A 12 9.14 -61.83 48.37
CA PRO A 12 9.09 -63.25 48.69
C PRO A 12 7.77 -63.63 49.41
N PRO A 13 7.42 -64.93 49.44
CA PRO A 13 6.22 -65.39 50.13
C PRO A 13 6.29 -65.12 51.64
N LEU A 14 5.25 -64.51 52.21
CA LEU A 14 5.13 -64.31 53.65
C LEU A 14 4.49 -65.54 54.30
N GLY A 15 5.18 -66.16 55.27
CA GLY A 15 4.69 -67.34 55.98
C GLY A 15 4.52 -68.55 55.06
N ASN A 16 3.33 -69.15 55.03
CA ASN A 16 3.00 -70.30 54.17
C ASN A 16 2.44 -69.88 52.78
N GLY A 17 2.68 -68.64 52.36
CA GLY A 17 2.26 -68.13 51.05
C GLY A 17 2.96 -68.86 49.90
N LYS A 18 2.32 -68.90 48.73
CA LYS A 18 2.97 -69.37 47.50
C LYS A 18 3.82 -68.24 46.90
N PRO A 19 5.01 -68.53 46.33
CA PRO A 19 5.79 -67.53 45.62
C PRO A 19 5.02 -67.05 44.36
N VAL A 20 5.19 -65.77 44.01
CA VAL A 20 4.67 -65.21 42.76
C VAL A 20 5.37 -65.92 41.58
N THR A 21 4.60 -66.37 40.60
CA THR A 21 5.14 -67.00 39.39
C THR A 21 5.21 -66.03 38.23
N VAL A 22 5.99 -66.37 37.21
CA VAL A 22 6.04 -65.64 35.94
C VAL A 22 4.65 -65.57 35.28
N GLU A 23 3.87 -66.65 35.40
CA GLU A 23 2.51 -66.71 34.86
C GLU A 23 1.55 -65.81 35.62
N ASP A 24 1.67 -65.70 36.95
CA ASP A 24 0.87 -64.73 37.73
C ASP A 24 1.13 -63.29 37.27
N ILE A 25 2.39 -62.95 36.97
CA ILE A 25 2.76 -61.63 36.46
C ILE A 25 2.22 -61.42 35.04
N LYS A 26 2.35 -62.40 34.15
CA LYS A 26 1.81 -62.32 32.78
C LYS A 26 0.29 -62.18 32.78
N HIS A 27 -0.42 -62.92 33.63
CA HIS A 27 -1.87 -62.78 33.79
C HIS A 27 -2.23 -61.39 34.31
N ALA A 28 -1.53 -60.88 35.33
CA ALA A 28 -1.77 -59.53 35.84
C ALA A 28 -1.51 -58.45 34.78
N LEU A 29 -0.47 -58.60 33.95
CA LEU A 29 -0.20 -57.69 32.83
C LEU A 29 -1.30 -57.77 31.76
N ALA A 30 -1.76 -58.97 31.43
CA ALA A 30 -2.85 -59.19 30.48
C ALA A 30 -4.19 -58.61 30.99
N ASP A 31 -4.52 -58.78 32.27
CA ASP A 31 -5.71 -58.21 32.90
C ASP A 31 -5.70 -56.67 32.87
N LEU A 32 -4.50 -56.08 32.88
CA LEU A 32 -4.27 -54.64 32.70
C LEU A 32 -4.22 -54.19 31.23
N ASN A 33 -4.46 -55.11 30.28
CA ASN A 33 -4.35 -54.91 28.84
C ASN A 33 -2.96 -54.47 28.37
N ILE A 34 -1.91 -54.80 29.12
CA ILE A 34 -0.53 -54.59 28.71
C ILE A 34 -0.16 -55.75 27.77
N VAL A 35 -0.01 -55.45 26.48
CA VAL A 35 0.15 -56.47 25.43
C VAL A 35 1.36 -56.20 24.50
N VAL A 36 1.91 -54.98 24.52
CA VAL A 36 3.06 -54.59 23.70
C VAL A 36 4.27 -54.36 24.60
N GLY A 37 5.43 -54.89 24.16
CA GLY A 37 6.72 -54.55 24.73
C GLY A 37 7.06 -55.20 26.06
N ILE A 38 6.37 -56.30 26.42
CA ILE A 38 6.66 -57.07 27.63
C ILE A 38 8.04 -57.74 27.52
N ASP A 39 8.90 -57.49 28.50
CA ASP A 39 10.21 -58.13 28.61
C ASP A 39 10.10 -59.38 29.47
N ASN A 40 9.86 -60.52 28.82
CA ASN A 40 9.74 -61.81 29.49
C ASN A 40 11.02 -62.20 30.23
N GLN A 41 12.19 -61.82 29.72
CA GLN A 41 13.47 -62.18 30.32
C GLN A 41 13.68 -61.44 31.65
N VAL A 42 13.33 -60.14 31.70
CA VAL A 42 13.37 -59.35 32.94
C VAL A 42 12.43 -59.94 33.99
N ILE A 43 11.22 -60.34 33.59
CA ILE A 43 10.24 -60.96 34.50
C ILE A 43 10.79 -62.28 35.06
N GLU A 44 11.28 -63.17 34.19
CA GLU A 44 11.84 -64.46 34.59
C GLU A 44 13.04 -64.30 35.53
N ASN A 45 13.97 -63.41 35.19
CA ASN A 45 15.17 -63.16 35.99
C ASN A 45 14.82 -62.65 37.38
N ILE A 46 13.86 -61.72 37.49
CA ILE A 46 13.54 -61.09 38.77
C ILE A 46 12.68 -61.99 39.65
N VAL A 47 11.75 -62.75 39.07
CA VAL A 47 11.03 -63.77 39.83
C VAL A 47 12.01 -64.79 40.41
N SER A 48 12.98 -65.24 39.62
CA SER A 48 14.01 -66.19 40.07
C SER A 48 14.89 -65.58 41.15
N GLU A 49 15.35 -64.33 40.98
CA GLU A 49 16.20 -63.65 41.96
C GLU A 49 15.48 -63.40 43.30
N VAL A 50 14.20 -63.03 43.29
CA VAL A 50 13.39 -62.85 44.51
C VAL A 50 13.23 -64.19 45.26
N ILE A 51 13.06 -65.29 44.53
CA ILE A 51 12.95 -66.65 45.10
C ILE A 51 14.29 -67.12 45.68
N ASP A 52 15.39 -66.94 44.94
CA ASP A 52 16.71 -67.44 45.32
C ASP A 52 17.35 -66.65 46.48
N THR A 53 17.11 -65.33 46.51
CA THR A 53 17.76 -64.43 47.48
C THR A 53 16.89 -64.10 48.69
N ASP A 54 15.59 -64.41 48.63
CA ASP A 54 14.60 -64.00 49.63
C ASP A 54 14.58 -62.47 49.87
N THR A 55 14.92 -61.69 48.85
CA THR A 55 14.94 -60.21 48.91
C THR A 55 13.90 -59.58 47.99
N PRO A 56 13.11 -58.59 48.46
CA PRO A 56 12.20 -57.86 47.59
C PRO A 56 12.91 -57.06 46.50
N LYS A 57 12.34 -57.06 45.30
CA LYS A 57 12.81 -56.25 44.17
C LYS A 57 11.79 -55.17 43.85
N ASN A 58 12.28 -53.95 43.62
CA ASN A 58 11.46 -52.75 43.48
C ASN A 58 11.68 -52.08 42.11
N ASN A 59 10.67 -51.34 41.65
CA ASN A 59 10.72 -50.49 40.44
C ASN A 59 11.17 -51.24 39.18
N ILE A 60 10.55 -52.38 38.92
CA ILE A 60 10.93 -53.28 37.83
C ILE A 60 10.19 -52.86 36.57
N GLN A 61 10.89 -52.37 35.57
CA GLN A 61 10.29 -52.09 34.26
C GLN A 61 10.05 -53.41 33.52
N VAL A 62 8.78 -53.76 33.31
CA VAL A 62 8.37 -55.06 32.73
C VAL A 62 7.78 -54.93 31.33
N ALA A 63 7.39 -53.72 30.91
CA ALA A 63 7.00 -53.48 29.54
C ALA A 63 7.42 -52.08 29.07
N VAL A 64 7.80 -51.96 27.80
CA VAL A 64 8.17 -50.70 27.14
C VAL A 64 7.49 -50.61 25.77
N GLY A 65 6.69 -49.57 25.54
CA GLY A 65 6.07 -49.31 24.25
C GLY A 65 7.10 -48.98 23.17
N GLU A 66 6.70 -49.17 21.91
CA GLU A 66 7.49 -48.77 20.75
C GLU A 66 7.36 -47.26 20.54
N ALA A 67 8.48 -46.53 20.63
CA ALA A 67 8.47 -45.08 20.51
C ALA A 67 8.09 -44.63 19.09
N ALA A 68 7.21 -43.64 19.02
CA ALA A 68 6.87 -42.96 17.76
C ALA A 68 8.08 -42.21 17.20
N LYS A 69 8.23 -42.18 15.87
CA LYS A 69 9.20 -41.27 15.24
C LYS A 69 8.52 -39.95 14.95
N SER A 70 9.11 -38.84 15.35
CA SER A 70 8.55 -37.51 15.08
C SER A 70 8.46 -37.21 13.59
N GLY A 71 7.36 -36.57 13.20
CA GLY A 71 7.22 -36.00 11.87
C GLY A 71 8.17 -34.83 11.63
N LYS A 72 8.30 -34.41 10.36
CA LYS A 72 9.12 -33.25 9.98
C LYS A 72 8.38 -31.96 10.29
N ASP A 73 9.07 -30.99 10.88
CA ASP A 73 8.52 -29.66 11.16
C ASP A 73 8.10 -28.95 9.86
N GLY A 74 7.07 -28.12 9.98
CA GLY A 74 6.67 -27.20 8.95
C GLY A 74 7.77 -26.16 8.70
N ARG A 75 7.87 -25.68 7.47
CA ARG A 75 8.88 -24.68 7.10
C ARG A 75 8.32 -23.68 6.10
N VAL A 76 9.02 -22.56 5.96
CA VAL A 76 8.71 -21.56 4.92
C VAL A 76 9.80 -21.60 3.87
N GLU A 77 9.41 -21.77 2.63
CA GLU A 77 10.27 -21.64 1.46
C GLU A 77 10.07 -20.26 0.85
N LEU A 78 11.05 -19.37 1.06
CA LEU A 78 11.07 -18.09 0.38
C LEU A 78 11.32 -18.29 -1.12
N LYS A 79 10.53 -17.61 -1.95
CA LYS A 79 10.66 -17.60 -3.43
C LYS A 79 11.27 -16.29 -3.93
N ILE A 80 11.86 -15.52 -3.02
CA ILE A 80 12.60 -14.29 -3.25
C ILE A 80 14.11 -14.54 -3.02
N GLY A 81 14.97 -13.71 -3.61
CA GLY A 81 16.42 -13.88 -3.49
C GLY A 81 16.89 -13.87 -2.03
N ARG A 82 17.99 -14.59 -1.73
CA ARG A 82 18.57 -14.68 -0.36
C ARG A 82 18.88 -13.29 0.25
N ASP A 83 19.03 -12.28 -0.60
CA ASP A 83 19.27 -10.88 -0.24
C ASP A 83 18.01 -10.08 0.14
N ALA A 84 16.81 -10.67 0.18
CA ALA A 84 15.59 -10.00 0.63
C ALA A 84 15.63 -9.54 2.12
N VAL A 85 16.71 -9.89 2.83
CA VAL A 85 17.05 -9.39 4.17
C VAL A 85 17.83 -8.06 4.13
N ASN A 86 18.40 -7.69 2.98
CA ASN A 86 19.26 -6.50 2.85
C ASN A 86 18.47 -5.18 2.78
N LYS A 87 18.98 -4.13 3.44
CA LYS A 87 18.35 -2.80 3.47
C LYS A 87 18.35 -2.06 2.13
N VAL A 88 19.27 -2.35 1.22
CA VAL A 88 19.36 -1.67 -0.09
C VAL A 88 18.52 -2.42 -1.14
N PRO A 89 17.65 -1.74 -1.92
CA PRO A 89 16.94 -2.36 -3.03
C PRO A 89 17.92 -2.88 -4.10
N SER A 90 17.87 -4.18 -4.37
CA SER A 90 18.55 -4.83 -5.50
C SER A 90 17.52 -5.61 -6.32
N ALA A 91 17.82 -5.90 -7.60
CA ALA A 91 16.94 -6.67 -8.49
C ALA A 91 16.46 -7.98 -7.84
N ASN A 92 17.32 -8.63 -7.05
CA ASN A 92 17.05 -9.89 -6.34
C ASN A 92 15.98 -9.80 -5.23
N SER A 93 15.53 -8.58 -4.89
CA SER A 93 14.50 -8.33 -3.86
C SER A 93 13.21 -7.74 -4.45
N MET A 94 13.14 -7.53 -5.76
CA MET A 94 12.00 -6.90 -6.41
C MET A 94 10.98 -7.94 -6.85
N VAL A 95 9.71 -7.68 -6.56
CA VAL A 95 8.60 -8.57 -6.91
C VAL A 95 7.48 -7.77 -7.53
N LYS A 96 6.74 -8.36 -8.48
CA LYS A 96 5.55 -7.76 -9.08
C LYS A 96 4.26 -8.31 -8.46
N GLN A 97 3.16 -7.61 -8.70
CA GLN A 97 1.84 -8.09 -8.30
C GLN A 97 1.58 -9.51 -8.83
N GLY A 98 1.01 -10.37 -8.00
CA GLY A 98 0.69 -11.76 -8.34
C GLY A 98 1.88 -12.71 -8.23
N GLN A 99 3.10 -12.22 -7.96
CA GLN A 99 4.27 -13.08 -7.78
C GLN A 99 4.26 -13.76 -6.40
N ILE A 100 4.63 -15.05 -6.37
CA ILE A 100 4.77 -15.81 -5.12
C ILE A 100 6.03 -15.34 -4.41
N VAL A 101 5.91 -14.91 -3.16
CA VAL A 101 7.03 -14.46 -2.31
C VAL A 101 7.48 -15.52 -1.32
N ALA A 102 6.56 -16.37 -0.87
CA ALA A 102 6.84 -17.47 0.06
C ALA A 102 5.81 -18.60 -0.07
N VAL A 103 6.22 -19.82 0.28
CA VAL A 103 5.35 -20.99 0.38
C VAL A 103 5.56 -21.65 1.73
N ARG A 104 4.48 -21.84 2.50
CA ARG A 104 4.47 -22.60 3.73
C ARG A 104 4.29 -24.08 3.40
N VAL A 105 5.24 -24.89 3.85
CA VAL A 105 5.17 -26.35 3.81
C VAL A 105 4.68 -26.83 5.18
N PRO A 106 3.52 -27.50 5.27
CA PRO A 106 2.98 -27.96 6.55
C PRO A 106 3.85 -29.06 7.18
N PRO A 107 3.77 -29.26 8.51
CA PRO A 107 4.44 -30.37 9.17
C PRO A 107 3.89 -31.72 8.70
N THR A 108 4.73 -32.76 8.73
CA THR A 108 4.29 -34.13 8.42
C THR A 108 3.91 -34.89 9.67
N LYS A 109 3.04 -35.89 9.53
CA LYS A 109 2.83 -36.89 10.57
C LYS A 109 4.08 -37.77 10.68
N GLY A 110 4.46 -38.11 11.90
CA GLY A 110 5.52 -39.07 12.19
C GLY A 110 5.11 -40.53 11.94
N GLU A 111 6.06 -41.45 12.04
CA GLU A 111 5.73 -42.88 12.04
C GLU A 111 5.06 -43.25 13.37
N PRO A 112 3.90 -43.91 13.34
CA PRO A 112 3.21 -44.31 14.56
C PRO A 112 4.06 -45.33 15.33
N GLY A 113 4.31 -45.03 16.60
CA GLY A 113 4.72 -46.02 17.59
C GLY A 113 3.49 -46.70 18.20
N ARG A 114 3.72 -47.58 19.17
CA ARG A 114 2.65 -48.28 19.92
C ARG A 114 2.91 -48.19 21.40
N ASN A 115 1.92 -47.74 22.17
CA ASN A 115 2.02 -47.78 23.62
C ASN A 115 1.87 -49.23 24.14
N ILE A 116 2.07 -49.44 25.44
CA ILE A 116 2.02 -50.79 26.03
C ILE A 116 0.63 -51.46 25.92
N LEU A 117 -0.42 -50.67 25.64
CA LEU A 117 -1.81 -51.13 25.43
C LEU A 117 -2.12 -51.43 23.95
N GLY A 118 -1.16 -51.24 23.04
CA GLY A 118 -1.35 -51.43 21.60
C GLY A 118 -1.99 -50.25 20.86
N GLU A 119 -2.23 -49.12 21.53
CA GLU A 119 -2.75 -47.90 20.88
C GLU A 119 -1.63 -47.24 20.07
N GLU A 120 -1.93 -46.86 18.82
CA GLU A 120 -0.99 -46.11 17.99
C GLU A 120 -0.78 -44.69 18.52
N VAL A 121 0.48 -44.31 18.66
CA VAL A 121 0.88 -42.95 19.06
C VAL A 121 1.73 -42.38 17.94
N ALA A 122 1.31 -41.28 17.34
CA ALA A 122 2.10 -40.60 16.30
C ALA A 122 2.32 -39.13 16.69
N GLN A 123 3.54 -38.65 16.53
CA GLN A 123 3.89 -37.26 16.81
C GLN A 123 4.03 -36.46 15.52
N TYR A 124 3.26 -35.38 15.38
CA TYR A 124 3.42 -34.43 14.28
C TYR A 124 4.65 -33.54 14.50
N GLY A 125 5.26 -33.09 13.41
CA GLY A 125 6.22 -31.99 13.46
C GLY A 125 5.56 -30.70 13.96
N LYS A 126 6.36 -29.75 14.42
CA LYS A 126 5.90 -28.42 14.85
C LYS A 126 5.47 -27.59 13.64
N ASP A 127 4.38 -26.84 13.77
CA ASP A 127 3.96 -25.90 12.74
C ASP A 127 4.81 -24.62 12.79
N VAL A 128 4.93 -23.94 11.64
CA VAL A 128 5.66 -22.69 11.50
C VAL A 128 4.70 -21.50 11.60
N ASN A 129 4.92 -20.65 12.60
CA ASN A 129 4.18 -19.40 12.74
C ASN A 129 4.77 -18.34 11.79
N PHE A 130 4.15 -18.19 10.61
CA PHE A 130 4.59 -17.25 9.58
C PHE A 130 3.40 -16.52 8.95
N THR A 131 3.42 -15.19 8.90
CA THR A 131 2.25 -14.37 8.56
C THR A 131 2.51 -13.47 7.36
N ALA A 132 1.43 -12.96 6.75
CA ALA A 132 1.55 -11.94 5.72
C ALA A 132 1.61 -10.57 6.39
N GLY A 133 2.63 -9.79 6.04
CA GLY A 133 2.72 -8.37 6.37
C GLY A 133 2.12 -7.50 5.27
N ASP A 134 2.53 -6.23 5.25
CA ASP A 134 2.02 -5.24 4.29
C ASP A 134 2.18 -5.71 2.84
N ASN A 135 1.13 -5.49 2.05
CA ASN A 135 1.09 -5.75 0.61
C ASN A 135 1.39 -7.22 0.22
N VAL A 136 1.04 -8.17 1.08
CA VAL A 136 1.07 -9.61 0.80
C VAL A 136 -0.31 -10.21 1.04
N ILE A 137 -0.76 -11.04 0.11
CA ILE A 137 -2.02 -11.78 0.16
C ILE A 137 -1.69 -13.26 0.37
N VAL A 138 -2.42 -13.92 1.27
CA VAL A 138 -2.32 -15.37 1.45
C VAL A 138 -3.44 -16.04 0.66
N THR A 139 -3.13 -17.10 -0.09
CA THR A 139 -4.14 -17.91 -0.78
C THR A 139 -5.10 -18.57 0.21
N GLU A 140 -6.30 -18.96 -0.25
CA GLU A 140 -7.34 -19.56 0.59
C GLU A 140 -6.88 -20.78 1.39
N ASN A 141 -5.95 -21.57 0.83
CA ASN A 141 -5.37 -22.74 1.50
C ASN A 141 -4.35 -22.38 2.61
N GLY A 142 -4.04 -21.10 2.83
CA GLY A 142 -3.11 -20.65 3.86
C GLY A 142 -1.63 -20.93 3.59
N SER A 143 -1.28 -21.47 2.41
CA SER A 143 0.08 -21.95 2.12
C SER A 143 0.90 -21.02 1.24
N THR A 144 0.29 -20.21 0.37
CA THR A 144 1.02 -19.41 -0.61
C THR A 144 0.87 -17.93 -0.32
N PHE A 145 1.99 -17.22 -0.28
CA PHE A 145 2.07 -15.78 -0.06
C PHE A 145 2.36 -15.10 -1.39
N ILE A 146 1.51 -14.15 -1.77
CA ILE A 146 1.51 -13.49 -3.08
C ILE A 146 1.67 -11.99 -2.88
N ALA A 147 2.55 -11.35 -3.65
CA ALA A 147 2.71 -9.90 -3.64
C ALA A 147 1.46 -9.19 -4.19
N ALA A 148 0.97 -8.18 -3.47
CA ALA A 148 -0.20 -7.40 -3.86
C ALA A 148 0.12 -6.28 -4.88
N LEU A 149 1.38 -5.83 -4.92
CA LEU A 149 1.86 -4.72 -5.75
C LEU A 149 3.32 -4.92 -6.18
N TYR A 150 3.81 -4.09 -7.11
CA TYR A 150 5.23 -4.04 -7.43
C TYR A 150 6.02 -3.31 -6.34
N GLY A 151 7.01 -3.99 -5.76
CA GLY A 151 7.80 -3.41 -4.69
C GLY A 151 8.96 -4.27 -4.22
N LYS A 152 9.58 -3.83 -3.14
CA LYS A 152 10.71 -4.55 -2.54
C LYS A 152 10.21 -5.53 -1.49
N ALA A 153 10.43 -6.81 -1.70
CA ALA A 153 10.11 -7.84 -0.70
C ALA A 153 11.04 -7.72 0.52
N ARG A 154 10.46 -7.84 1.72
CA ARG A 154 11.14 -7.92 3.00
C ARG A 154 10.64 -9.16 3.74
N SER A 155 11.55 -9.91 4.33
CA SER A 155 11.21 -11.09 5.14
C SER A 155 11.85 -11.00 6.51
N THR A 156 11.09 -11.36 7.53
CA THR A 156 11.57 -11.61 8.89
C THR A 156 11.46 -13.11 9.22
N SER A 157 11.73 -13.50 10.46
CA SER A 157 11.47 -14.88 10.93
C SER A 157 9.99 -15.19 11.10
N LYS A 158 9.11 -14.18 11.11
CA LYS A 158 7.68 -14.30 11.42
C LYS A 158 6.77 -13.87 10.28
N ASP A 159 7.27 -13.10 9.31
CA ASP A 159 6.44 -12.54 8.25
C ASP A 159 7.21 -12.27 6.95
N VAL A 160 6.43 -12.03 5.90
CA VAL A 160 6.89 -11.48 4.62
C VAL A 160 5.99 -10.29 4.23
N SER A 161 6.60 -9.20 3.79
CA SER A 161 5.94 -7.98 3.34
C SER A 161 6.54 -7.46 2.03
N VAL A 162 5.84 -6.58 1.34
CA VAL A 162 6.32 -5.86 0.16
C VAL A 162 6.26 -4.35 0.43
N GLU A 163 7.41 -3.69 0.35
CA GLU A 163 7.54 -2.25 0.49
C GLU A 163 7.15 -1.55 -0.81
N ASN A 164 6.16 -0.65 -0.72
CA ASN A 164 5.79 0.25 -1.80
C ASN A 164 6.91 1.27 -2.06
N LEU A 165 7.34 1.37 -3.33
CA LEU A 165 8.41 2.27 -3.75
C LEU A 165 7.92 3.62 -4.29
N VAL A 166 6.61 3.79 -4.45
CA VAL A 166 6.00 5.03 -4.93
C VAL A 166 6.13 6.12 -3.87
N LYS A 167 6.67 7.27 -4.27
CA LYS A 167 6.80 8.47 -3.46
C LYS A 167 6.03 9.59 -4.13
N VAL A 168 4.97 10.05 -3.48
CA VAL A 168 4.19 11.22 -3.92
C VAL A 168 4.63 12.43 -3.11
N ASN A 169 4.79 13.57 -3.77
CA ASN A 169 5.02 14.82 -3.04
C ASN A 169 3.79 15.20 -2.19
N LYS A 170 3.99 15.88 -1.05
CA LYS A 170 2.90 16.36 -0.19
C LYS A 170 1.82 17.17 -0.92
N SER A 171 2.19 17.94 -1.94
CA SER A 171 1.25 18.74 -2.73
C SER A 171 0.63 17.99 -3.92
N GLY A 172 0.94 16.71 -4.12
CA GLY A 172 0.43 15.94 -5.25
C GLY A 172 1.00 16.38 -6.61
N MET A 173 2.09 17.16 -6.63
CA MET A 173 2.61 17.74 -7.86
C MET A 173 3.43 16.78 -8.73
N TRP A 174 3.96 15.72 -8.12
CA TRP A 174 4.70 14.68 -8.82
C TRP A 174 4.66 13.38 -8.03
N ALA A 175 4.87 12.27 -8.75
CA ALA A 175 5.15 10.97 -8.16
C ALA A 175 6.42 10.35 -8.75
N LYS A 176 7.25 9.75 -7.89
CA LYS A 176 8.50 9.08 -8.25
C LYS A 176 8.52 7.63 -7.79
N MET A 177 9.19 6.77 -8.52
CA MET A 177 9.45 5.38 -8.12
C MET A 177 10.81 4.94 -8.66
N SER A 178 11.42 3.93 -8.03
CA SER A 178 12.55 3.23 -8.64
C SER A 178 12.04 2.05 -9.46
N ILE A 179 12.48 1.93 -10.71
CA ILE A 179 12.16 0.84 -11.62
C ILE A 179 13.35 -0.09 -11.73
N PHE A 180 13.10 -1.37 -11.49
CA PHE A 180 14.02 -2.49 -11.67
C PHE A 180 13.41 -3.43 -12.73
N PRO A 181 13.95 -3.43 -13.97
CA PRO A 181 13.36 -4.22 -15.06
C PRO A 181 13.45 -5.74 -14.89
N THR A 182 14.38 -6.23 -14.07
CA THR A 182 14.52 -7.65 -13.74
C THR A 182 14.19 -7.89 -12.28
N LEU A 183 13.33 -8.88 -12.02
CA LEU A 183 12.79 -9.20 -10.70
C LEU A 183 13.55 -10.35 -10.03
N ALA A 184 13.18 -10.68 -8.80
CA ALA A 184 13.85 -11.68 -7.97
C ALA A 184 13.85 -13.10 -8.58
N ASP A 185 12.86 -13.42 -9.39
CA ASP A 185 12.72 -14.70 -10.09
C ASP A 185 13.30 -14.66 -11.52
N ASN A 186 14.07 -13.61 -11.85
CA ASN A 186 14.57 -13.29 -13.19
C ASN A 186 13.48 -12.95 -14.23
N SER A 187 12.21 -12.86 -13.83
CA SER A 187 11.17 -12.37 -14.71
C SER A 187 11.33 -10.87 -14.98
N LYS A 188 10.70 -10.40 -16.06
CA LYS A 188 10.71 -8.99 -16.45
C LYS A 188 9.53 -8.24 -15.84
N LEU A 189 9.80 -7.02 -15.40
CA LEU A 189 8.76 -6.04 -15.09
C LEU A 189 8.14 -5.56 -16.39
N THR A 190 6.82 -5.40 -16.42
CA THR A 190 6.08 -4.88 -17.57
C THR A 190 5.52 -3.49 -17.29
N PHE A 191 5.20 -2.75 -18.35
CA PHE A 191 4.50 -1.46 -18.22
C PHE A 191 3.18 -1.61 -17.45
N LYS A 192 2.45 -2.72 -17.69
CA LYS A 192 1.21 -3.04 -16.99
C LYS A 192 1.42 -3.20 -15.47
N ASP A 193 2.50 -3.83 -15.05
CA ASP A 193 2.83 -3.99 -13.62
C ASP A 193 3.05 -2.64 -12.94
N VAL A 194 3.70 -1.69 -13.65
CA VAL A 194 3.91 -0.32 -13.17
C VAL A 194 2.58 0.42 -13.09
N CYS A 195 1.76 0.38 -14.14
CA CYS A 195 0.43 1.02 -14.15
C CYS A 195 -0.46 0.53 -13.01
N ALA A 196 -0.55 -0.79 -12.81
CA ALA A 196 -1.33 -1.38 -11.72
C ALA A 196 -0.87 -0.88 -10.34
N THR A 197 0.45 -0.69 -10.17
CA THR A 197 1.02 -0.16 -8.93
C THR A 197 0.72 1.34 -8.75
N LEU A 198 0.75 2.12 -9.83
CA LEU A 198 0.35 3.54 -9.80
C LEU A 198 -1.14 3.70 -9.46
N GLU A 199 -2.01 2.91 -10.07
CA GLU A 199 -3.45 2.91 -9.80
C GLU A 199 -3.75 2.54 -8.33
N GLN A 200 -3.15 1.46 -7.82
CA GLN A 200 -3.29 1.04 -6.42
C GLN A 200 -2.78 2.08 -5.41
N THR A 201 -1.87 2.95 -5.84
CA THR A 201 -1.33 4.05 -5.01
C THR A 201 -2.09 5.36 -5.20
N GLY A 202 -3.16 5.37 -6.01
CA GLY A 202 -4.02 6.52 -6.26
C GLY A 202 -3.46 7.52 -7.27
N ILE A 203 -2.40 7.18 -8.00
CA ILE A 203 -1.85 8.02 -9.06
C ILE A 203 -2.65 7.77 -10.34
N VAL A 204 -3.42 8.77 -10.75
CA VAL A 204 -4.40 8.66 -11.85
C VAL A 204 -4.20 9.71 -12.94
N HIS A 205 -3.34 10.71 -12.72
CA HIS A 205 -3.15 11.83 -13.65
C HIS A 205 -1.68 12.07 -13.98
N GLY A 206 -1.43 12.50 -15.22
CA GLY A 206 -0.11 12.96 -15.65
C GLY A 206 0.97 11.89 -15.77
N ILE A 207 0.58 10.62 -15.95
CA ILE A 207 1.49 9.48 -16.08
C ILE A 207 2.31 9.60 -17.37
N LYS A 208 3.64 9.53 -17.25
CA LYS A 208 4.61 9.63 -18.36
C LYS A 208 4.81 8.27 -19.02
N GLU A 209 3.79 7.76 -19.71
CA GLU A 209 3.80 6.39 -20.25
C GLU A 209 5.03 6.05 -21.09
N ASP A 210 5.38 6.91 -22.04
CA ASP A 210 6.50 6.67 -22.97
C ASP A 210 7.83 6.57 -22.23
N LEU A 211 8.03 7.40 -21.20
CA LEU A 211 9.21 7.35 -20.35
C LEU A 211 9.31 6.01 -19.61
N ILE A 212 8.18 5.51 -19.10
CA ILE A 212 8.14 4.24 -18.36
C ILE A 212 8.44 3.07 -19.31
N LYS A 213 7.80 3.05 -20.50
CA LYS A 213 8.04 2.04 -21.53
C LYS A 213 9.51 2.01 -21.94
N ASN A 214 10.08 3.17 -22.27
CA ASN A 214 11.50 3.30 -22.66
C ASN A 214 12.46 2.80 -21.58
N VAL A 215 12.20 3.09 -20.31
CA VAL A 215 13.04 2.62 -19.19
C VAL A 215 12.97 1.11 -19.01
N ILE A 216 11.78 0.52 -19.16
CA ILE A 216 11.60 -0.92 -19.07
C ILE A 216 12.29 -1.63 -20.24
N GLU A 217 12.12 -1.11 -21.46
CA GLU A 217 12.72 -1.64 -22.69
C GLU A 217 14.25 -1.56 -22.68
N ALA A 218 14.81 -0.46 -22.16
CA ALA A 218 16.26 -0.33 -21.99
C ALA A 218 16.86 -1.38 -21.03
N GLY A 219 16.05 -1.97 -20.14
CA GLY A 219 16.49 -2.99 -19.20
C GLY A 219 17.39 -2.49 -18.07
N GLU A 220 17.59 -1.17 -17.97
CA GLU A 220 18.41 -0.52 -16.95
C GLU A 220 17.60 -0.10 -15.72
N THR A 221 18.23 -0.15 -14.54
CA THR A 221 17.59 0.30 -13.31
C THR A 221 17.51 1.82 -13.27
N ALA A 222 16.29 2.38 -13.25
CA ALA A 222 16.07 3.81 -13.07
C ALA A 222 15.69 4.11 -11.62
N ARG A 223 16.48 4.94 -10.92
CA ARG A 223 16.20 5.32 -9.52
C ARG A 223 15.46 6.64 -9.44
N ASN A 224 14.44 6.70 -8.57
CA ASN A 224 13.62 7.90 -8.34
C ASN A 224 13.10 8.54 -9.64
N LEU A 225 12.72 7.73 -10.62
CA LEU A 225 12.16 8.18 -11.89
C LEU A 225 10.84 8.90 -11.64
N THR A 226 10.67 10.11 -12.17
CA THR A 226 9.38 10.82 -12.13
C THR A 226 8.42 10.16 -13.10
N LEU A 227 7.44 9.43 -12.56
CA LEU A 227 6.46 8.67 -13.33
C LEU A 227 5.22 9.48 -13.67
N ALA A 228 4.89 10.48 -12.83
CA ALA A 228 3.73 11.33 -13.04
C ALA A 228 4.00 12.77 -12.59
N GLU A 229 3.41 13.74 -13.29
CA GLU A 229 3.46 15.16 -12.98
C GLU A 229 2.07 15.81 -13.07
N ALA A 230 1.79 16.74 -12.17
CA ALA A 230 0.56 17.50 -12.18
C ALA A 230 0.48 18.41 -13.41
N THR A 231 -0.74 18.64 -13.88
CA THR A 231 -1.04 19.72 -14.83
C THR A 231 -1.30 20.99 -14.03
N LEU A 232 -0.50 22.03 -14.28
CA LEU A 232 -0.69 23.32 -13.60
C LEU A 232 -1.95 24.03 -14.09
N ALA A 233 -2.61 24.75 -13.18
CA ALA A 233 -3.64 25.68 -13.57
C ALA A 233 -3.04 26.83 -14.39
N LYS A 234 -3.84 27.39 -15.29
CA LYS A 234 -3.56 28.66 -15.94
C LYS A 234 -4.58 29.68 -15.44
N ASP A 235 -4.07 30.83 -15.05
CA ASP A 235 -4.87 31.91 -14.52
C ASP A 235 -5.86 32.42 -15.58
N GLY A 236 -7.02 32.87 -15.14
CA GLY A 236 -7.91 33.65 -15.97
C GLY A 236 -7.34 35.05 -16.21
N VAL A 237 -7.83 35.72 -17.25
CA VAL A 237 -7.47 37.11 -17.53
C VAL A 237 -8.61 38.00 -17.07
N ASP A 238 -8.32 38.99 -16.20
CA ASP A 238 -9.30 39.98 -15.76
C ASP A 238 -9.85 40.78 -16.96
N ALA A 239 -11.14 41.12 -16.91
CA ALA A 239 -11.73 42.04 -17.86
C ALA A 239 -11.10 43.43 -17.70
N ARG A 240 -10.94 44.15 -18.81
CA ARG A 240 -10.41 45.52 -18.78
C ARG A 240 -11.15 46.41 -19.76
N ILE A 241 -11.08 47.70 -19.51
CA ILE A 241 -11.69 48.71 -20.37
C ILE A 241 -10.56 49.42 -21.09
N GLU A 242 -10.60 49.43 -22.40
CA GLU A 242 -9.67 50.17 -23.24
C GLU A 242 -10.32 51.48 -23.66
N PHE A 243 -9.98 52.57 -22.98
CA PHE A 243 -10.45 53.91 -23.34
C PHE A 243 -9.70 54.42 -24.58
N LYS A 244 -10.44 55.06 -25.48
CA LYS A 244 -9.92 55.71 -26.68
C LYS A 244 -9.70 57.22 -26.51
N PHE A 245 -9.77 57.69 -25.26
CA PHE A 245 -9.51 59.07 -24.85
C PHE A 245 -8.68 59.10 -23.57
N ARG A 246 -8.09 60.26 -23.28
CA ARG A 246 -7.41 60.54 -22.02
C ARG A 246 -8.08 61.68 -21.26
N LEU A 247 -7.92 61.67 -19.94
CA LEU A 247 -8.34 62.74 -19.05
C LEU A 247 -7.10 63.32 -18.38
N ASN A 248 -6.84 64.62 -18.57
CA ASN A 248 -5.53 65.22 -18.21
C ASN A 248 -4.30 64.51 -18.82
N GLY A 249 -4.47 63.80 -19.94
CA GLY A 249 -3.41 62.98 -20.54
C GLY A 249 -3.22 61.60 -19.87
N ASP A 250 -3.95 61.32 -18.79
CA ASP A 250 -3.89 60.07 -18.05
C ASP A 250 -5.07 59.12 -18.37
N ASP A 251 -4.97 57.90 -17.86
CA ASP A 251 -6.01 56.88 -17.98
C ASP A 251 -7.31 57.29 -17.25
N PRO A 252 -8.48 57.23 -17.91
CA PRO A 252 -9.74 57.62 -17.27
C PRO A 252 -10.06 56.89 -15.97
N GLU A 253 -9.66 55.62 -15.78
CA GLU A 253 -9.84 54.92 -14.49
C GLU A 253 -8.98 55.52 -13.38
N THR A 254 -7.77 56.00 -13.72
CA THR A 254 -6.87 56.64 -12.74
C THR A 254 -7.46 57.96 -12.27
N ILE A 255 -8.02 58.74 -13.20
CA ILE A 255 -8.68 60.01 -12.88
C ILE A 255 -9.96 59.78 -12.06
N ASP A 256 -10.76 58.78 -12.41
CA ASP A 256 -11.96 58.42 -11.66
C ASP A 256 -11.65 58.00 -10.22
N ALA A 257 -10.66 57.12 -10.03
CA ALA A 257 -10.20 56.71 -8.71
C ALA A 257 -9.71 57.90 -7.86
N ALA A 258 -9.00 58.85 -8.48
CA ALA A 258 -8.54 60.07 -7.82
C ALA A 258 -9.69 61.03 -7.43
N ARG A 259 -10.75 61.10 -8.24
CA ARG A 259 -11.99 61.83 -7.92
C ARG A 259 -12.70 61.21 -6.71
N GLN A 260 -12.84 59.89 -6.69
CA GLN A 260 -13.50 59.16 -5.60
C GLN A 260 -12.83 59.36 -4.23
N ILE A 261 -11.51 59.54 -4.20
CA ILE A 261 -10.77 59.84 -2.97
C ILE A 261 -10.58 61.34 -2.71
N GLY A 262 -11.26 62.20 -3.47
CA GLY A 262 -11.26 63.67 -3.28
C GLY A 262 -9.95 64.38 -3.65
N ARG A 263 -9.05 63.74 -4.41
CA ARG A 263 -7.77 64.33 -4.83
C ARG A 263 -7.87 65.21 -6.07
N LEU A 264 -8.90 65.02 -6.89
CA LEU A 264 -9.14 65.78 -8.10
C LEU A 264 -10.57 66.31 -8.15
N HIS A 265 -10.73 67.58 -8.53
CA HIS A 265 -12.03 68.21 -8.74
C HIS A 265 -12.45 68.12 -10.22
N ALA A 266 -13.75 67.95 -10.47
CA ALA A 266 -14.27 67.78 -11.84
C ALA A 266 -13.96 68.95 -12.79
N SER A 267 -13.85 70.17 -12.26
CA SER A 267 -13.58 71.38 -13.04
C SER A 267 -12.12 71.52 -13.50
N THR A 268 -11.21 70.70 -13.00
CA THR A 268 -9.77 70.76 -13.35
C THR A 268 -9.36 69.69 -14.36
N ILE A 269 -10.33 69.01 -14.97
CA ILE A 269 -10.09 67.90 -15.90
C ILE A 269 -10.22 68.40 -17.33
N LEU A 270 -9.11 68.32 -18.07
CA LEU A 270 -9.05 68.47 -19.50
C LEU A 270 -9.65 67.22 -20.14
N LYS A 271 -10.63 67.45 -21.03
CA LYS A 271 -11.39 66.42 -21.72
C LYS A 271 -11.23 66.56 -23.22
N GLU A 272 -11.20 65.44 -23.90
CA GLU A 272 -11.16 65.36 -25.36
C GLU A 272 -12.57 65.44 -25.94
N MET A 273 -12.69 66.01 -27.14
CA MET A 273 -13.95 66.19 -27.86
C MET A 273 -14.14 65.08 -28.89
N PHE A 274 -15.36 64.57 -28.98
CA PHE A 274 -15.77 63.47 -29.85
C PHE A 274 -17.08 63.83 -30.58
N THR A 275 -17.30 63.18 -31.72
CA THR A 275 -18.46 63.32 -32.60
C THR A 275 -19.27 62.03 -32.64
N ALA A 276 -20.52 62.11 -33.11
CA ALA A 276 -21.40 60.94 -33.29
C ALA A 276 -20.66 59.75 -33.93
N GLY A 277 -20.77 58.59 -33.30
CA GLY A 277 -20.18 57.33 -33.76
C GLY A 277 -18.71 57.11 -33.38
N ASP A 278 -18.02 58.11 -32.81
CA ASP A 278 -16.66 57.91 -32.31
C ASP A 278 -16.64 56.90 -31.14
N VAL A 279 -15.66 56.00 -31.16
CA VAL A 279 -15.47 55.00 -30.09
C VAL A 279 -14.84 55.68 -28.88
N LEU A 280 -15.52 55.59 -27.73
CA LEU A 280 -15.05 56.10 -26.45
C LEU A 280 -14.28 55.04 -25.66
N ALA A 281 -14.79 53.81 -25.65
CA ALA A 281 -14.13 52.70 -24.97
C ALA A 281 -14.53 51.34 -25.55
N ILE A 282 -13.68 50.34 -25.34
CA ILE A 282 -13.96 48.93 -25.64
C ILE A 282 -13.75 48.12 -24.38
N LYS A 283 -14.78 47.42 -23.90
CA LYS A 283 -14.63 46.42 -22.84
C LYS A 283 -14.02 45.16 -23.42
N ILE A 284 -12.82 44.81 -22.97
CA ILE A 284 -12.19 43.52 -23.21
C ILE A 284 -12.72 42.57 -22.12
N PRO A 285 -13.48 41.51 -22.47
CA PRO A 285 -14.06 40.60 -21.50
C PRO A 285 -13.00 39.77 -20.78
N MET A 286 -13.36 39.19 -19.63
CA MET A 286 -12.48 38.27 -18.91
C MET A 286 -12.34 36.93 -19.62
N GLU A 287 -11.19 36.29 -19.47
CA GLU A 287 -10.93 34.93 -19.94
C GLU A 287 -10.95 33.97 -18.74
N ALA A 288 -11.71 32.87 -18.85
CA ALA A 288 -11.83 31.88 -17.78
C ALA A 288 -10.48 31.18 -17.49
N PRO A 289 -10.21 30.80 -16.23
CA PRO A 289 -9.00 30.06 -15.90
C PRO A 289 -9.09 28.64 -16.47
N VAL A 290 -7.93 28.04 -16.77
CA VAL A 290 -7.84 26.61 -17.05
C VAL A 290 -7.43 25.92 -15.77
N HIS A 291 -8.31 25.08 -15.22
CA HIS A 291 -8.00 24.31 -14.03
C HIS A 291 -6.94 23.24 -14.33
N GLY A 292 -6.02 23.06 -13.39
CA GLY A 292 -5.03 22.00 -13.39
C GLY A 292 -5.51 20.76 -12.63
N SER A 293 -4.65 19.75 -12.53
CA SER A 293 -4.92 18.53 -11.75
C SER A 293 -3.62 18.02 -11.12
N THR A 294 -3.68 17.65 -9.84
CA THR A 294 -2.60 16.91 -9.15
C THR A 294 -2.46 15.51 -9.74
N VAL A 295 -1.37 14.80 -9.44
CA VAL A 295 -1.18 13.40 -9.85
C VAL A 295 -2.20 12.44 -9.22
N LEU A 296 -2.84 12.86 -8.13
CA LEU A 296 -3.90 12.13 -7.43
C LEU A 296 -5.30 12.42 -7.98
N GLY A 297 -5.42 13.34 -8.94
CA GLY A 297 -6.69 13.73 -9.56
C GLY A 297 -7.40 14.91 -8.90
N ASP A 298 -6.82 15.51 -7.86
CA ASP A 298 -7.40 16.70 -7.22
C ASP A 298 -7.27 17.92 -8.14
N THR A 299 -8.32 18.72 -8.24
CA THR A 299 -8.31 19.94 -9.08
C THR A 299 -7.42 21.03 -8.49
N ILE A 300 -6.57 21.60 -9.32
CA ILE A 300 -5.80 22.81 -9.01
C ILE A 300 -6.55 23.99 -9.62
N PHE A 301 -7.18 24.81 -8.79
CA PHE A 301 -7.97 25.94 -9.26
C PHE A 301 -7.06 27.12 -9.63
N GLY A 302 -7.19 27.62 -10.86
CA GLY A 302 -6.67 28.94 -11.23
C GLY A 302 -7.49 30.04 -10.56
N PRO A 303 -6.90 31.22 -10.29
CA PRO A 303 -7.63 32.37 -9.77
C PRO A 303 -8.83 32.71 -10.64
N THR A 304 -9.95 33.04 -10.00
CA THR A 304 -11.13 33.54 -10.70
C THR A 304 -10.83 34.94 -11.23
N PRO A 305 -10.97 35.19 -12.54
CA PRO A 305 -10.77 36.50 -13.11
C PRO A 305 -11.86 37.45 -12.61
N LYS A 306 -11.51 38.73 -12.51
CA LYS A 306 -12.42 39.81 -12.14
C LYS A 306 -13.07 40.37 -13.39
N ASP A 307 -14.39 40.54 -13.36
CA ASP A 307 -15.08 41.32 -14.38
C ASP A 307 -15.00 42.83 -14.08
N LYS A 308 -15.19 43.65 -15.11
CA LYS A 308 -15.32 45.10 -15.02
C LYS A 308 -16.62 45.54 -15.67
N HIS A 309 -17.39 46.37 -14.95
CA HIS A 309 -18.62 46.94 -15.46
C HIS A 309 -18.40 48.38 -15.91
N VAL A 310 -18.97 48.72 -17.07
CA VAL A 310 -19.05 50.09 -17.58
C VAL A 310 -20.51 50.40 -17.81
N THR A 311 -20.94 51.57 -17.35
CA THR A 311 -22.30 52.05 -17.57
C THR A 311 -22.28 53.10 -18.68
N ALA A 312 -23.05 52.88 -19.74
CA ALA A 312 -23.32 53.93 -20.71
C ALA A 312 -24.22 54.98 -20.06
N GLY A 313 -23.69 56.20 -19.90
CA GLY A 313 -24.44 57.34 -19.39
C GLY A 313 -24.97 58.20 -20.53
N THR A 314 -25.22 59.47 -20.24
CA THR A 314 -25.77 60.42 -21.22
C THR A 314 -24.91 60.47 -22.47
N ASN A 315 -25.54 60.50 -23.65
CA ASN A 315 -24.87 60.65 -24.95
C ASN A 315 -23.92 59.50 -25.35
N VAL A 316 -23.96 58.38 -24.63
CA VAL A 316 -23.17 57.17 -24.94
C VAL A 316 -24.12 56.05 -25.36
N ALA A 317 -23.86 55.47 -26.53
CA ALA A 317 -24.53 54.27 -27.01
C ALA A 317 -23.59 53.07 -26.89
N VAL A 318 -24.15 51.87 -26.69
CA VAL A 318 -23.41 50.61 -26.74
C VAL A 318 -23.77 49.91 -28.05
N LEU A 319 -22.77 49.46 -28.80
CA LEU A 319 -23.00 48.71 -30.04
C LEU A 319 -23.59 47.31 -29.76
N ASP A 320 -24.04 46.65 -30.82
CA ASP A 320 -24.66 45.31 -30.76
C ASP A 320 -23.74 44.22 -30.14
N ASP A 321 -22.42 44.45 -30.15
CA ASP A 321 -21.45 43.57 -29.50
C ASP A 321 -21.51 43.62 -27.96
N GLY A 322 -22.20 44.62 -27.40
CA GLY A 322 -22.30 44.85 -25.95
C GLY A 322 -20.99 45.26 -25.28
N LEU A 323 -19.92 45.50 -26.04
CA LEU A 323 -18.56 45.75 -25.57
C LEU A 323 -18.03 47.10 -26.02
N THR A 324 -18.50 47.63 -27.14
CA THR A 324 -18.03 48.87 -27.73
C THR A 324 -18.96 50.02 -27.37
N TYR A 325 -18.41 51.06 -26.73
CA TYR A 325 -19.12 52.26 -26.30
C TYR A 325 -18.76 53.39 -27.26
N VAL A 326 -19.77 53.99 -27.88
CA VAL A 326 -19.62 55.06 -28.86
C VAL A 326 -20.41 56.29 -28.44
N VAL A 327 -20.07 57.45 -29.01
CA VAL A 327 -20.93 58.64 -28.92
C VAL A 327 -22.24 58.37 -29.68
N ALA A 328 -23.38 58.64 -29.04
CA ALA A 328 -24.70 58.44 -29.65
C ALA A 328 -24.90 59.27 -30.93
N GLU A 329 -25.69 58.74 -31.88
CA GLU A 329 -25.84 59.33 -33.23
C GLU A 329 -26.47 60.73 -33.25
N ASP A 330 -27.25 61.08 -32.22
CA ASP A 330 -27.93 62.36 -32.08
C ASP A 330 -27.04 63.48 -31.51
N VAL A 331 -25.76 63.20 -31.25
CA VAL A 331 -24.81 64.10 -30.61
C VAL A 331 -23.87 64.71 -31.65
N THR A 332 -23.94 66.03 -31.85
CA THR A 332 -23.09 66.72 -32.85
C THR A 332 -21.62 66.75 -32.42
N VAL A 333 -21.34 67.22 -31.20
CA VAL A 333 -20.01 67.18 -30.57
C VAL A 333 -20.22 67.16 -29.05
N SER A 334 -19.52 66.27 -28.34
CA SER A 334 -19.49 66.24 -26.87
C SER A 334 -18.07 66.00 -26.37
N TYR A 335 -17.80 66.26 -25.09
CA TYR A 335 -16.58 65.80 -24.44
C TYR A 335 -16.79 64.40 -23.86
N ALA A 336 -15.74 63.59 -23.79
CA ALA A 336 -15.78 62.32 -23.09
C ALA A 336 -15.36 62.48 -21.62
N ASP A 337 -16.05 61.77 -20.73
CA ASP A 337 -15.68 61.64 -19.32
C ASP A 337 -15.96 60.21 -18.82
N TYR A 338 -15.29 59.84 -17.72
CA TYR A 338 -15.51 58.58 -17.02
C TYR A 338 -15.62 58.87 -15.51
N VAL A 339 -16.80 58.67 -14.96
CA VAL A 339 -17.10 59.00 -13.56
C VAL A 339 -17.90 57.86 -12.92
N ASP A 340 -17.42 57.35 -11.80
CA ASP A 340 -18.05 56.31 -11.00
C ASP A 340 -18.49 55.09 -11.83
N GLY A 341 -17.60 54.64 -12.71
CA GLY A 341 -17.89 53.51 -13.60
C GLY A 341 -18.80 53.83 -14.80
N SER A 342 -19.13 55.09 -15.04
CA SER A 342 -20.01 55.52 -16.13
C SER A 342 -19.28 56.37 -17.17
N LEU A 343 -19.38 55.99 -18.45
CA LEU A 343 -18.97 56.79 -19.60
C LEU A 343 -20.04 57.82 -19.93
N ARG A 344 -19.66 59.08 -20.13
CA ARG A 344 -20.56 60.22 -20.37
C ARG A 344 -19.95 61.27 -21.28
#